data_AF-A0A4Z0HT05-F1
#
_entry.id   AF-A0A4Z0HT05-F1
#
_cell.length_a   1.000
_cell.length_b   1.000
_cell.length_c   1.000
_cell.angle_alpha   90.00
_cell.angle_beta   90.00
_cell.angle_gamma   90.00
#
_symmetry.space_group_name_H-M   'P 1'
#
loop_
_entity.id
_entity.type
_entity.pdbx_description
1 polymer ?
#
loop_
_entity_poly.entity_id
_entity_poly.type
_entity_poly.pdbx_seq_one_letter_code
_entity_poly.pdbx_strand_id
1 'polypeptide(L)'
;MSFFGIPGYQPQWLVGRHTIAHAHGRRLHAQIGRRLTRSWLVWNRVNDEWVADCPVLLDFEGEQAELTHQKVDDLSITWNSIDPSEPIAYGEDPKDISLAWRDDACPRLAALHGQQLHTVELLLWSGSETDFANDMVAVSFGFAHDRITITNGLDDNAIEFGPPKPEYRSHPLHK
;
A
#
# COMPACT_ATOMS: atom_id res chain seq x y z
N MET A 1 19.82 5.97 -7.67
CA MET A 1 19.41 6.25 -6.29
C MET A 1 18.18 5.42 -6.02
N SER A 2 18.12 4.72 -4.89
CA SER A 2 16.91 4.03 -4.43
C SER A 2 15.89 5.05 -3.91
N PHE A 3 14.60 4.79 -4.12
CA PHE A 3 13.53 5.63 -3.57
C PHE A 3 13.57 5.57 -2.04
N PHE A 4 13.69 6.72 -1.36
CA PHE A 4 13.93 6.83 0.08
C PHE A 4 15.10 5.99 0.62
N GLY A 5 16.12 5.72 -0.20
CA GLY A 5 17.25 4.91 0.26
C GLY A 5 16.90 3.43 0.52
N ILE A 6 15.71 2.97 0.13
CA ILE A 6 15.25 1.59 0.31
C ILE A 6 15.94 0.70 -0.74
N PRO A 7 16.79 -0.26 -0.35
CA PRO A 7 17.49 -1.12 -1.30
C PRO A 7 16.52 -1.87 -2.23
N GLY A 8 16.88 -1.98 -3.51
CA GLY A 8 16.06 -2.68 -4.52
C GLY A 8 14.79 -1.95 -4.97
N TYR A 9 14.27 -1.00 -4.17
CA TYR A 9 12.98 -0.38 -4.48
C TYR A 9 13.06 0.62 -5.63
N GLN A 10 12.27 0.34 -6.67
CA GLN A 10 12.11 1.18 -7.84
C GLN A 10 10.61 1.30 -8.17
N PRO A 11 9.92 2.33 -7.66
CA PRO A 11 8.48 2.49 -7.91
C PRO A 11 8.19 2.67 -9.40
N GLN A 12 7.06 2.11 -9.83
CA GLN A 12 6.54 2.23 -11.19
C GLN A 12 5.20 2.95 -11.15
N TRP A 13 5.23 4.25 -11.44
CA TRP A 13 4.05 5.11 -11.33
C TRP A 13 3.07 4.85 -12.47
N LEU A 14 1.88 4.39 -12.11
CA LEU A 14 0.77 4.17 -13.02
C LEU A 14 -0.40 5.05 -12.62
N VAL A 15 -1.08 5.59 -13.63
CA VAL A 15 -2.29 6.40 -13.47
C VAL A 15 -3.47 5.68 -14.10
N GLY A 16 -4.59 5.72 -13.38
CA GLY A 16 -5.88 5.25 -13.87
C GLY A 16 -6.09 3.74 -13.75
N ARG A 17 -7.34 3.38 -13.42
CA ARG A 17 -7.75 2.00 -13.11
C ARG A 17 -7.41 1.00 -14.19
N HIS A 18 -7.60 1.34 -15.47
CA HIS A 18 -7.37 0.41 -16.57
C HIS A 18 -5.89 0.01 -16.68
N THR A 19 -4.99 0.99 -16.56
CA THR A 19 -3.53 0.78 -16.59
C THR A 19 -3.09 -0.12 -15.43
N ILE A 20 -3.55 0.20 -14.22
CA ILE A 20 -3.22 -0.56 -13.00
C ILE A 20 -3.78 -1.99 -13.07
N ALA A 21 -5.04 -2.15 -13.50
CA ALA A 21 -5.67 -3.46 -13.67
C ALA A 21 -4.94 -4.32 -14.72
N HIS A 22 -4.52 -3.72 -15.84
CA HIS A 22 -3.76 -4.41 -16.87
C HIS A 22 -2.38 -4.87 -16.35
N ALA A 23 -1.67 -4.02 -15.62
CA ALA A 23 -0.34 -4.32 -15.11
C ALA A 23 -0.35 -5.33 -13.93
N HIS A 24 -1.30 -5.19 -13.00
CA HIS A 24 -1.24 -5.89 -11.71
C HIS A 24 -2.48 -6.72 -11.38
N GLY A 25 -3.59 -6.56 -12.10
CA GLY A 25 -4.88 -7.16 -11.75
C GLY A 25 -4.84 -8.67 -11.57
N ARG A 26 -4.17 -9.38 -12.49
CA ARG A 26 -4.00 -10.85 -12.38
C ARG A 26 -3.19 -11.25 -11.14
N ARG A 27 -2.12 -10.50 -10.82
CA ARG A 27 -1.23 -10.80 -9.69
C ARG A 27 -1.89 -10.46 -8.35
N LEU A 28 -2.62 -9.35 -8.27
CA LEU A 28 -3.46 -8.99 -7.13
C LEU A 28 -4.56 -10.04 -6.89
N HIS A 29 -5.29 -10.43 -7.94
CA HIS A 29 -6.33 -11.45 -7.84
C HIS A 29 -5.77 -12.80 -7.36
N ALA A 30 -4.56 -13.17 -7.78
CA ALA A 30 -3.92 -14.41 -7.35
C ALA A 30 -3.63 -14.49 -5.84
N GLN A 31 -3.72 -13.38 -5.11
CA GLN A 31 -3.56 -13.36 -3.65
C GLN A 31 -4.82 -13.82 -2.90
N ILE A 32 -5.98 -13.83 -3.56
CA ILE A 32 -7.23 -14.30 -2.94
C ILE A 32 -7.06 -15.76 -2.51
N GLY A 33 -7.41 -16.05 -1.27
CA GLY A 33 -7.24 -17.35 -0.62
C GLY A 33 -5.91 -17.51 0.13
N ARG A 34 -4.94 -16.61 -0.03
CA ARG A 34 -3.69 -16.61 0.75
C ARG A 34 -3.88 -15.83 2.05
N ARG A 35 -3.05 -16.13 3.05
CA ARG A 35 -3.06 -15.39 4.32
C ARG A 35 -2.15 -14.18 4.26
N LEU A 36 -2.58 -13.05 4.83
CA LEU A 36 -1.64 -11.98 5.14
C LEU A 36 -0.70 -12.49 6.23
N THR A 37 0.56 -12.74 5.91
CA THR A 37 1.55 -13.28 6.84
C THR A 37 2.29 -12.19 7.58
N ARG A 38 2.58 -11.08 6.89
CA ARG A 38 3.24 -9.91 7.47
C ARG A 38 2.77 -8.64 6.77
N SER A 39 2.98 -7.53 7.43
CA SER A 39 2.79 -6.21 6.84
C SER A 39 3.85 -5.30 7.42
N TRP A 40 4.44 -4.39 6.65
CA TRP A 40 5.43 -3.47 7.18
C TRP A 40 5.15 -2.04 6.77
N LEU A 41 5.48 -1.13 7.69
CA LEU A 41 5.47 0.31 7.51
C LEU A 41 6.86 0.84 7.83
N VAL A 42 7.29 1.88 7.11
CA VAL A 42 8.52 2.60 7.46
C VAL A 42 8.23 3.55 8.61
N TRP A 43 9.00 3.44 9.68
CA TRP A 43 8.86 4.23 10.89
C TRP A 43 10.08 5.13 11.07
N ASN A 44 9.84 6.42 11.29
CA ASN A 44 10.88 7.33 11.76
C ASN A 44 11.01 7.20 13.28
N ARG A 45 12.11 6.63 13.75
CA ARG A 45 12.39 6.39 15.17
C ARG A 45 12.73 7.67 15.94
N VAL A 46 13.14 8.73 15.25
CA VAL A 46 13.49 10.01 15.89
C VAL A 46 12.21 10.75 16.29
N ASN A 47 11.24 10.82 15.38
CA ASN A 47 9.97 11.52 15.59
C ASN A 47 8.85 10.60 16.12
N ASP A 48 9.09 9.29 16.15
CA ASP A 48 8.10 8.26 16.48
C ASP A 48 6.82 8.35 15.63
N GLU A 49 7.01 8.37 14.31
CA GLU A 49 5.92 8.53 13.35
C GLU A 49 6.05 7.61 12.14
N TRP A 50 4.92 7.31 11.51
CA TRP A 50 4.87 6.62 10.23
C TRP A 50 5.29 7.56 9.10
N VAL A 51 6.19 7.10 8.23
CA VAL A 51 6.57 7.81 7.01
C VAL A 51 5.66 7.36 5.87
N ALA A 52 4.57 8.10 5.66
CA ALA A 52 3.53 7.79 4.69
C ALA A 52 4.00 7.83 3.23
N ASP A 53 5.06 8.58 2.91
CA ASP A 53 5.68 8.60 1.57
C ASP A 53 6.33 7.26 1.17
N CYS A 54 6.66 6.42 2.15
CA CYS A 54 7.29 5.13 1.92
C CYS A 54 6.25 4.03 1.65
N PRO A 55 6.63 2.95 0.93
CA PRO A 55 5.70 1.89 0.57
C PRO A 55 5.06 1.19 1.78
N VAL A 56 3.78 0.86 1.64
CA VAL A 56 3.10 -0.11 2.49
C VAL A 56 3.35 -1.51 1.92
N LEU A 57 3.91 -2.39 2.75
CA LEU A 57 4.20 -3.76 2.34
C LEU A 57 3.16 -4.70 2.92
N LEU A 58 2.57 -5.55 2.08
CA LEU A 58 1.62 -6.60 2.45
C LEU A 58 2.10 -7.93 1.91
N ASP A 59 2.58 -8.82 2.78
CA ASP A 59 3.05 -10.16 2.42
C ASP A 59 1.93 -11.18 2.56
N PHE A 60 1.59 -11.81 1.44
CA PHE A 60 0.61 -12.88 1.39
C PHE A 60 1.31 -14.21 1.17
N GLU A 61 1.68 -14.92 2.24
CA GLU A 61 2.37 -16.22 2.19
C GLU A 61 3.62 -16.22 1.27
N GLY A 62 4.47 -15.21 1.39
CA GLY A 62 5.72 -15.08 0.61
C GLY A 62 5.59 -14.28 -0.69
N GLU A 63 4.42 -13.73 -0.97
CA GLU A 63 4.22 -12.77 -2.06
C GLU A 63 3.85 -11.40 -1.51
N GLN A 64 4.84 -10.52 -1.54
CA GLN A 64 4.78 -9.17 -1.03
C GLN A 64 4.29 -8.21 -2.10
N ALA A 65 3.13 -7.61 -1.88
CA ALA A 65 2.67 -6.43 -2.61
C ALA A 65 3.23 -5.17 -1.93
N GLU A 66 3.73 -4.23 -2.72
CA GLU A 66 4.45 -3.05 -2.25
C GLU A 66 3.77 -1.82 -2.87
N LEU A 67 2.96 -1.12 -2.09
CA LEU A 67 2.07 -0.06 -2.59
C LEU A 67 2.63 1.30 -2.20
N THR A 68 2.70 2.24 -3.15
CA THR A 68 3.04 3.63 -2.86
C THR A 68 2.18 4.56 -3.68
N HIS A 69 1.48 5.45 -3.00
CA HIS A 69 0.88 6.63 -3.58
C HIS A 69 1.87 7.80 -3.56
N GLN A 70 1.83 8.62 -4.59
CA GLN A 70 2.41 9.96 -4.57
C GLN A 70 1.57 10.90 -5.42
N LYS A 71 1.74 12.21 -5.25
CA LYS A 71 0.98 13.23 -6.01
C LYS A 71 -0.53 12.96 -5.96
N VAL A 72 -1.31 13.46 -6.92
CA VAL A 72 -2.77 13.29 -6.92
C VAL A 72 -3.21 11.85 -7.24
N ASP A 73 -2.61 11.22 -8.25
CA ASP A 73 -3.15 9.99 -8.86
C ASP A 73 -2.08 8.94 -9.25
N ASP A 74 -0.81 9.18 -8.90
CA ASP A 74 0.26 8.21 -9.15
C ASP A 74 0.17 7.08 -8.10
N LEU A 75 -0.06 5.85 -8.58
CA LEU A 75 0.05 4.63 -7.78
C LEU A 75 1.17 3.74 -8.34
N SER A 76 2.09 3.34 -7.48
CA SER A 76 3.06 2.27 -7.73
C SER A 76 2.64 0.99 -7.01
N ILE A 77 2.71 -0.14 -7.72
CA ILE A 77 2.63 -1.48 -7.14
C ILE A 77 3.83 -2.29 -7.63
N THR A 78 4.80 -2.52 -6.76
CA THR A 78 5.90 -3.46 -7.01
C THR A 78 5.69 -4.73 -6.20
N TRP A 79 6.57 -5.71 -6.42
CA TRP A 79 6.40 -7.03 -5.85
C TRP A 79 7.74 -7.68 -5.52
N ASN A 80 7.88 -8.15 -4.28
CA ASN A 80 9.07 -8.86 -3.78
C ASN A 80 10.40 -8.15 -4.13
N SER A 81 10.40 -6.82 -4.22
CA SER A 81 11.59 -6.03 -4.55
C SER A 81 12.28 -5.47 -3.30
N ILE A 82 11.53 -5.32 -2.21
CA ILE A 82 11.98 -4.81 -0.92
C ILE A 82 12.18 -5.99 0.03
N ASP A 83 13.36 -6.07 0.63
CA ASP A 83 13.61 -6.93 1.81
C ASP A 83 13.50 -6.08 3.09
N PRO A 84 12.46 -6.28 3.93
CA PRO A 84 12.29 -5.51 5.16
C PRO A 84 13.36 -5.79 6.23
N SER A 85 14.20 -6.80 6.05
CA SER A 85 15.35 -7.07 6.92
C SER A 85 16.58 -6.23 6.57
N GLU A 86 16.63 -5.65 5.37
CA GLU A 86 17.70 -4.74 4.97
C GLU A 86 17.47 -3.33 5.55
N PRO A 87 18.54 -2.64 5.98
CA PRO A 87 18.43 -1.29 6.50
C PRO A 87 18.08 -0.28 5.41
N ILE A 88 17.28 0.73 5.76
CA ILE A 88 16.96 1.86 4.89
C ILE A 88 18.10 2.88 4.97
N ALA A 89 18.75 3.16 3.83
CA ALA A 89 19.87 4.08 3.75
C ALA A 89 19.40 5.50 3.38
N TYR A 90 18.64 6.13 4.28
CA TYR A 90 18.10 7.49 4.10
C TYR A 90 18.68 8.47 5.12
N GLY A 91 19.03 9.67 4.65
CA GLY A 91 19.67 10.71 5.47
C GLY A 91 21.17 10.51 5.69
N GLU A 92 21.85 11.56 6.16
CA GLU A 92 23.30 11.55 6.41
C GLU A 92 23.64 11.26 7.89
N ASP A 93 22.81 11.75 8.84
CA ASP A 93 22.99 11.53 10.28
C ASP A 93 21.79 10.78 10.89
N PRO A 94 21.98 9.57 11.44
CA PRO A 94 20.94 8.82 12.15
C PRO A 94 20.30 9.54 13.34
N LYS A 95 20.94 10.59 13.88
CA LYS A 95 20.37 11.43 14.94
C LYS A 95 19.27 12.35 14.43
N ASP A 96 19.33 12.73 13.16
CA ASP A 96 18.36 13.63 12.53
C ASP A 96 17.22 12.81 11.89
N ILE A 97 17.54 11.64 11.34
CA ILE A 97 16.55 10.73 10.77
C ILE A 97 16.99 9.26 10.91
N SER A 98 16.12 8.43 11.47
CA SER A 98 16.37 6.99 11.60
C SER A 98 15.14 6.22 11.16
N LEU A 99 15.18 5.77 9.90
CA LEU A 99 14.08 5.00 9.31
C LEU A 99 14.28 3.51 9.53
N ALA A 100 13.20 2.81 9.86
CA ALA A 100 13.21 1.36 9.99
C ALA A 100 11.86 0.75 9.64
N TRP A 101 11.89 -0.49 9.16
CA TRP A 101 10.68 -1.30 9.01
C TRP A 101 10.13 -1.72 10.37
N ARG A 102 8.81 -1.62 10.51
CA ARG A 102 8.05 -2.14 11.64
C ARG A 102 6.85 -2.92 11.13
N ASP A 103 6.67 -4.12 11.63
CA ASP A 103 5.50 -4.96 11.36
C ASP A 103 4.38 -4.82 12.40
N ASP A 104 4.64 -4.07 13.47
CA ASP A 104 3.73 -3.83 14.59
C ASP A 104 3.29 -2.35 14.72
N ALA A 105 3.75 -1.47 13.83
CA ALA A 105 3.52 -0.02 13.94
C ALA A 105 2.04 0.38 13.89
N CYS A 106 1.21 -0.43 13.21
CA CYS A 106 -0.24 -0.26 13.20
C CYS A 106 -0.91 -1.52 13.78
N PRO A 107 -1.35 -1.51 15.05
CA PRO A 107 -1.94 -2.69 15.69
C PRO A 107 -3.15 -3.27 14.95
N ARG A 108 -3.95 -2.41 14.29
CA ARG A 108 -5.11 -2.85 13.51
C ARG A 108 -4.72 -3.56 12.22
N LEU A 109 -3.61 -3.15 11.59
CA LEU A 109 -3.03 -3.86 10.45
C LEU A 109 -2.40 -5.19 10.88
N ALA A 110 -1.65 -5.19 11.99
CA ALA A 110 -1.05 -6.39 12.57
C ALA A 110 -2.11 -7.44 12.99
N ALA A 111 -3.29 -7.00 13.44
CA ALA A 111 -4.41 -7.89 13.78
C ALA A 111 -4.97 -8.68 12.58
N LEU A 112 -4.61 -8.30 11.34
CA LEU A 112 -5.00 -9.03 10.12
C LEU A 112 -4.03 -10.17 9.79
N HIS A 113 -2.88 -10.25 10.46
CA HIS A 113 -1.93 -11.33 10.24
C HIS A 113 -2.57 -12.71 10.53
N GLY A 114 -2.31 -13.67 9.65
CA GLY A 114 -2.90 -15.00 9.65
C GLY A 114 -4.31 -15.08 9.04
N GLN A 115 -4.98 -13.96 8.76
CA GLN A 115 -6.30 -13.97 8.13
C GLN A 115 -6.19 -14.20 6.62
N GLN A 116 -7.13 -14.97 6.07
CA GLN A 116 -7.23 -15.22 4.64
C GLN A 116 -7.79 -14.00 3.91
N LEU A 117 -7.17 -13.65 2.79
CA LEU A 117 -7.67 -12.64 1.88
C LEU A 117 -8.84 -13.19 1.07
N HIS A 118 -10.00 -12.55 1.16
CA HIS A 118 -11.23 -12.95 0.47
C HIS A 118 -11.49 -12.14 -0.79
N THR A 119 -11.14 -10.85 -0.79
CA THR A 119 -11.34 -9.97 -1.94
C THR A 119 -10.16 -9.05 -2.16
N VAL A 120 -9.90 -8.72 -3.42
CA VAL A 120 -9.03 -7.61 -3.82
C VAL A 120 -9.74 -6.80 -4.88
N GLU A 121 -9.84 -5.49 -4.66
CA GLU A 121 -10.63 -4.59 -5.50
C GLU A 121 -9.81 -3.32 -5.78
N LEU A 122 -9.91 -2.80 -7.01
CA LEU A 122 -9.51 -1.44 -7.29
C LEU A 122 -10.70 -0.54 -7.01
N LEU A 123 -10.51 0.50 -6.21
CA LEU A 123 -11.54 1.47 -5.88
C LEU A 123 -11.25 2.77 -6.62
N LEU A 124 -12.24 3.32 -7.31
CA LEU A 124 -12.12 4.58 -8.02
C LEU A 124 -12.84 5.68 -7.24
N TRP A 125 -12.14 6.75 -6.89
CA TRP A 125 -12.77 7.90 -6.24
C TRP A 125 -13.70 8.61 -7.22
N SER A 126 -14.95 8.82 -6.80
CA SER A 126 -16.00 9.47 -7.58
C SER A 126 -16.69 10.52 -6.70
N GLY A 127 -15.95 11.59 -6.40
CA GLY A 127 -16.42 12.75 -5.65
C GLY A 127 -17.32 13.68 -6.48
N SER A 128 -17.34 14.96 -6.10
CA SER A 128 -18.05 16.00 -6.87
C SER A 128 -17.41 16.26 -8.23
N GLU A 129 -18.12 16.88 -9.19
CA GLU A 129 -17.58 17.16 -10.53
C GLU A 129 -16.28 18.00 -10.52
N THR A 130 -16.09 18.84 -9.50
CA THR A 130 -14.91 19.69 -9.35
C THR A 130 -13.83 19.09 -8.43
N ASP A 131 -14.02 17.84 -7.99
CA ASP A 131 -13.06 17.16 -7.14
C ASP A 131 -11.83 16.75 -7.97
N PHE A 132 -10.67 17.26 -7.58
CA PHE A 132 -9.41 17.00 -8.28
C PHE A 132 -8.91 15.56 -8.08
N ALA A 133 -9.40 14.86 -7.05
CA ALA A 133 -9.08 13.46 -6.78
C ALA A 133 -9.97 12.49 -7.57
N ASN A 134 -10.87 12.98 -8.43
CA ASN A 134 -11.65 12.10 -9.29
C ASN A 134 -10.74 11.18 -10.12
N ASP A 135 -11.18 9.94 -10.27
CA ASP A 135 -10.45 8.87 -10.94
C ASP A 135 -9.16 8.39 -10.24
N MET A 136 -8.84 8.92 -9.06
CA MET A 136 -7.81 8.36 -8.18
C MET A 136 -8.15 6.92 -7.81
N VAL A 137 -7.15 6.04 -7.88
CA VAL A 137 -7.32 4.61 -7.63
C VAL A 137 -6.77 4.24 -6.26
N ALA A 138 -7.58 3.65 -5.39
CA ALA A 138 -7.12 2.98 -4.19
C ALA A 138 -7.16 1.45 -4.37
N VAL A 139 -6.38 0.71 -3.57
CA VAL A 139 -6.38 -0.76 -3.57
C VAL A 139 -6.94 -1.27 -2.27
N SER A 140 -7.99 -2.09 -2.34
CA SER A 140 -8.69 -2.60 -1.17
C SER A 140 -8.54 -4.11 -1.03
N PHE A 141 -8.23 -4.55 0.18
CA PHE A 141 -8.01 -5.94 0.57
C PHE A 141 -9.04 -6.32 1.63
N GLY A 142 -9.96 -7.21 1.26
CA GLY A 142 -11.04 -7.67 2.14
C GLY A 142 -10.71 -9.01 2.80
N PHE A 143 -10.88 -9.08 4.12
CA PHE A 143 -10.78 -10.27 4.95
C PHE A 143 -12.18 -10.69 5.42
N ALA A 144 -12.28 -11.76 6.23
CA ALA A 144 -13.57 -12.29 6.66
C ALA A 144 -14.44 -11.29 7.43
N HIS A 145 -13.81 -10.44 8.26
CA HIS A 145 -14.52 -9.52 9.16
C HIS A 145 -14.00 -8.08 9.13
N ASP A 146 -12.94 -7.82 8.37
CA ASP A 146 -12.36 -6.48 8.25
C ASP A 146 -11.82 -6.27 6.85
N ARG A 147 -11.42 -5.04 6.57
CA ARG A 147 -10.88 -4.60 5.28
C ARG A 147 -9.87 -3.51 5.53
N ILE A 148 -8.84 -3.49 4.69
CA ILE A 148 -7.94 -2.35 4.55
C ILE A 148 -8.01 -1.81 3.14
N THR A 149 -7.88 -0.50 3.02
CA THR A 149 -7.76 0.20 1.74
C THR A 149 -6.53 1.08 1.81
N ILE A 150 -5.59 0.86 0.89
CA ILE A 150 -4.43 1.74 0.70
C ILE A 150 -4.82 2.80 -0.31
N THR A 151 -4.99 4.03 0.18
CA THR A 151 -5.44 5.20 -0.58
C THR A 151 -4.34 6.25 -0.64
N ASN A 152 -4.50 7.21 -1.55
CA ASN A 152 -3.76 8.46 -1.48
C ASN A 152 -4.27 9.31 -0.30
N GLY A 153 -3.34 9.80 0.51
CA GLY A 153 -3.56 10.60 1.72
C GLY A 153 -3.34 12.11 1.54
N LEU A 154 -3.35 12.60 0.29
CA LEU A 154 -2.84 13.92 -0.16
C LEU A 154 -1.35 13.88 -0.47
N ASP A 155 -1.00 13.20 -1.55
CA ASP A 155 0.35 13.00 -2.10
C ASP A 155 1.21 11.92 -1.41
N ASP A 156 0.66 11.18 -0.46
CA ASP A 156 1.31 10.06 0.24
C ASP A 156 0.35 8.86 0.46
N ASN A 157 0.78 7.81 1.15
CA ASN A 157 -0.11 6.71 1.50
C ASN A 157 -0.99 7.04 2.72
N ALA A 158 -2.25 6.62 2.67
CA ALA A 158 -3.10 6.48 3.83
C ALA A 158 -3.70 5.05 3.89
N ILE A 159 -3.98 4.60 5.12
CA ILE A 159 -4.60 3.29 5.38
C ILE A 159 -5.97 3.52 5.99
N GLU A 160 -7.01 3.21 5.24
CA GLU A 160 -8.37 3.22 5.73
C GLU A 160 -8.79 1.80 6.14
N PHE A 161 -9.54 1.69 7.23
CA PHE A 161 -10.03 0.42 7.73
C PHE A 161 -11.55 0.34 7.73
N GLY A 162 -12.08 -0.84 7.42
CA GLY A 162 -13.51 -1.08 7.31
C GLY A 162 -14.03 -0.84 5.88
N PRO A 163 -15.37 -0.74 5.71
CA PRO A 163 -15.98 -0.54 4.40
C PRO A 163 -15.45 0.73 3.71
N PRO A 164 -15.25 0.71 2.38
CA PRO A 164 -14.87 1.91 1.66
C PRO A 164 -15.92 3.01 1.80
N LYS A 165 -15.47 4.25 1.75
CA LYS A 165 -16.35 5.41 1.72
C LYS A 165 -17.34 5.34 0.53
N PRO A 166 -18.58 5.86 0.65
CA PRO A 166 -19.60 5.77 -0.40
C PRO A 166 -19.19 6.38 -1.76
N GLU A 167 -18.23 7.30 -1.76
CA GLU A 167 -17.68 7.96 -2.95
C GLU A 167 -16.83 7.00 -3.79
N TYR A 168 -16.35 5.90 -3.22
CA TYR A 168 -15.62 4.89 -3.97
C TYR A 168 -16.54 4.01 -4.81
N ARG A 169 -16.21 3.89 -6.09
CA ARG A 169 -16.77 2.85 -6.97
C ARG A 169 -15.85 1.63 -6.94
N SER A 170 -16.38 0.48 -6.54
CA SER A 170 -15.61 -0.75 -6.54
C SER A 170 -15.52 -1.39 -7.92
N HIS A 171 -14.31 -1.84 -8.27
CA HIS A 171 -14.01 -2.64 -9.44
C HIS A 171 -13.29 -3.92 -9.01
N PRO A 172 -14.03 -5.03 -8.83
CA PRO A 172 -13.45 -6.33 -8.54
C PRO A 172 -12.46 -6.76 -9.61
N LEU A 173 -11.38 -7.39 -9.19
CA LEU A 173 -10.45 -8.03 -10.10
C LEU A 173 -10.97 -9.42 -10.46
N HIS A 174 -10.84 -9.80 -11.73
CA HIS A 174 -11.25 -11.09 -12.24
C HIS A 174 -10.03 -11.89 -12.70
N LYS A 175 -10.16 -13.22 -12.70
CA LYS A 175 -9.11 -14.17 -13.10
C LYS A 175 -8.79 -14.11 -14.58
#